data_AF-A0A970CTS9-F1
#
_entry.id   AF-A0A970CTS9-F1
#
_cell.length_a   1.000
_cell.length_b   1.000
_cell.length_c   1.000
_cell.angle_alpha   90.00
_cell.angle_beta   90.00
_cell.angle_gamma   90.00
#
_symmetry.space_group_name_H-M   'P 1'
#
loop_
_entity.id
_entity.type
_entity.pdbx_description
1 polymer ?
#
loop_
_entity_poly.entity_id
_entity_poly.type
_entity_poly.pdbx_seq_one_letter_code
_entity_poly.pdbx_strand_id
1 'polypeptide(L)'
;MDNRVISQLLRGLKITTNYITALILFLVFTMPIITIAKDGLQNAMTAFSFLIFLFLFYIAYVDMRVMAFKEKRPQYNINPPPYKGVLYGIIGMIPLVLFQSILLTLKLPEDLQVFKRKLYQGFAGPLYWLSRLLGDAPVHYIISFAVLIVIAGLGYYAGFKEFYLVSFIREKLGINKKKAHNKK
;
A
#
# COMPACT_ATOMS: atom_id res chain seq x y z
N MET A 1 17.84 17.71 0.63
CA MET A 1 16.87 17.06 -0.27
C MET A 1 16.60 18.03 -1.38
N ASP A 2 16.79 17.60 -2.63
CA ASP A 2 16.51 18.45 -3.78
C ASP A 2 14.99 18.61 -3.96
N ASN A 3 14.54 19.81 -4.31
CA ASN A 3 13.14 20.12 -4.61
C ASN A 3 12.80 19.96 -6.11
N ARG A 4 13.76 19.51 -6.93
CA ARG A 4 13.53 19.15 -8.32
C ARG A 4 12.34 18.21 -8.47
N VAL A 5 11.55 18.44 -9.53
CA VAL A 5 10.38 17.64 -9.93
C VAL A 5 10.72 16.14 -9.99
N ILE A 6 11.90 15.80 -10.52
CA ILE A 6 12.38 14.41 -10.60
C ILE A 6 12.46 13.75 -9.20
N SER A 7 12.94 14.49 -8.19
CA SER A 7 13.02 13.95 -6.82
C SER A 7 11.63 13.72 -6.23
N GLN A 8 10.67 14.59 -6.53
CA GLN A 8 9.28 14.42 -6.10
C GLN A 8 8.62 13.22 -6.77
N LEU A 9 8.91 13.01 -8.07
CA LEU A 9 8.39 11.87 -8.82
C LEU A 9 8.96 10.54 -8.29
N LEU A 10 10.28 10.46 -8.08
CA LEU A 10 10.93 9.28 -7.48
C LEU A 10 10.39 8.96 -6.08
N ARG A 11 10.07 9.98 -5.29
CA ARG A 11 9.44 9.82 -3.97
C ARG A 11 8.03 9.28 -4.07
N GLY A 12 7.23 9.75 -5.03
CA GLY A 12 5.91 9.20 -5.32
C GLY A 12 5.96 7.74 -5.79
N LEU A 13 6.90 7.40 -6.68
CA LEU A 13 7.11 6.03 -7.16
C LEU A 13 7.50 5.04 -6.05
N LYS A 14 7.93 5.51 -4.88
CA LYS A 14 8.16 4.65 -3.71
C LYS A 14 6.89 3.90 -3.31
N ILE A 15 5.70 4.51 -3.47
CA ILE A 15 4.41 3.84 -3.22
C ILE A 15 4.19 2.70 -4.21
N THR A 16 4.56 2.89 -5.49
CA THR A 16 4.53 1.83 -6.50
C THR A 16 5.46 0.69 -6.11
N THR A 17 6.69 0.99 -5.65
CA THR A 17 7.64 -0.03 -5.19
C THR A 17 7.06 -0.83 -4.03
N ASN A 18 6.47 -0.16 -3.04
CA ASN A 18 5.87 -0.82 -1.88
C ASN A 18 4.70 -1.72 -2.28
N TYR A 19 3.88 -1.28 -3.23
CA TYR A 19 2.83 -2.10 -3.82
C TYR A 19 3.40 -3.36 -4.50
N ILE A 20 4.42 -3.19 -5.35
CA ILE A 20 5.08 -4.31 -6.05
C ILE A 20 5.68 -5.30 -5.03
N THR A 21 6.31 -4.81 -3.96
CA THR A 21 6.82 -5.67 -2.88
C THR A 21 5.71 -6.51 -2.25
N ALA A 22 4.56 -5.89 -1.92
CA ALA A 22 3.41 -6.60 -1.38
C ALA A 22 2.79 -7.57 -2.41
N LEU A 23 2.78 -7.21 -3.69
CA LEU A 23 2.30 -8.06 -4.77
C LEU A 23 3.18 -9.31 -4.94
N ILE A 24 4.51 -9.15 -4.92
CA ILE A 24 5.43 -10.29 -4.95
C ILE A 24 5.17 -11.23 -3.77
N LEU A 25 4.99 -10.65 -2.57
CA LEU A 25 4.67 -11.43 -1.38
C LEU A 25 3.33 -12.18 -1.55
N PHE A 26 2.30 -11.52 -2.08
CA PHE A 26 1.02 -12.15 -2.39
C PHE A 26 1.20 -13.33 -3.35
N LEU A 27 1.93 -13.14 -4.46
CA LEU A 27 2.12 -14.18 -5.49
C LEU A 27 2.89 -15.39 -4.96
N VAL A 28 3.98 -15.17 -4.23
CA VAL A 28 4.81 -16.24 -3.65
C VAL A 28 4.00 -17.13 -2.71
N PHE A 29 3.13 -16.53 -1.90
CA PHE A 29 2.34 -17.25 -0.91
C PHE A 29 0.95 -17.68 -1.41
N THR A 30 0.57 -17.35 -2.65
CA THR A 30 -0.73 -17.76 -3.21
C THR A 30 -0.86 -19.27 -3.34
N MET A 31 0.19 -19.97 -3.78
CA MET A 31 0.14 -21.44 -3.97
C MET A 31 -0.13 -22.20 -2.67
N PRO A 32 0.58 -21.95 -1.55
CA PRO A 32 0.23 -22.54 -0.26
C PRO A 32 -1.22 -22.31 0.15
N ILE A 33 -1.74 -21.09 -0.05
CA ILE A 33 -3.13 -20.76 0.31
C ILE A 33 -4.12 -21.57 -0.53
N ILE A 34 -3.87 -21.72 -1.83
CA ILE A 34 -4.71 -22.54 -2.71
C ILE A 34 -4.77 -23.99 -2.21
N THR A 35 -3.63 -24.57 -1.86
CA THR A 35 -3.54 -25.97 -1.39
C THR A 35 -4.27 -26.20 -0.07
N ILE A 36 -4.20 -25.23 0.85
CA ILE A 36 -4.82 -25.35 2.18
C ILE A 36 -6.34 -25.13 2.11
N ALA A 37 -6.79 -24.21 1.25
CA ALA A 37 -8.15 -23.70 1.29
C ALA A 37 -9.24 -24.65 0.77
N LYS A 38 -8.89 -25.75 0.06
CA LYS A 38 -9.78 -26.77 -0.51
C LYS A 38 -11.15 -26.25 -0.95
N ASP A 39 -12.17 -26.24 -0.09
CA ASP A 39 -13.56 -25.90 -0.40
C ASP A 39 -13.93 -24.41 -0.21
N GLY A 40 -13.00 -23.57 0.27
CA GLY A 40 -13.22 -22.17 0.65
C GLY A 40 -12.29 -21.17 -0.03
N LEU A 41 -11.79 -21.48 -1.23
CA LEU A 41 -10.70 -20.73 -1.88
C LEU A 41 -10.94 -19.22 -1.95
N GLN A 42 -12.14 -18.79 -2.36
CA GLN A 42 -12.42 -17.37 -2.53
C GLN A 42 -12.31 -16.61 -1.20
N ASN A 43 -12.87 -17.16 -0.11
CA ASN A 43 -12.81 -16.55 1.22
C ASN A 43 -11.39 -16.58 1.79
N ALA A 44 -10.66 -17.68 1.59
CA ALA A 44 -9.26 -17.78 1.98
C ALA A 44 -8.40 -16.74 1.24
N MET A 45 -8.58 -16.57 -0.07
CA MET A 45 -7.87 -15.57 -0.87
C MET A 45 -8.21 -14.13 -0.45
N THR A 46 -9.47 -13.85 -0.09
CA THR A 46 -9.86 -12.55 0.45
C THR A 46 -9.23 -12.26 1.80
N ALA A 47 -9.25 -13.22 2.73
CA ALA A 47 -8.59 -13.07 4.03
C ALA A 47 -7.07 -12.91 3.88
N PHE A 48 -6.46 -13.72 3.02
CA PHE A 48 -5.03 -13.63 2.71
C PHE A 48 -4.67 -12.28 2.07
N SER A 49 -5.46 -11.80 1.11
CA SER A 49 -5.32 -10.46 0.52
C SER A 49 -5.38 -9.37 1.59
N PHE A 50 -6.30 -9.47 2.55
CA PHE A 50 -6.38 -8.52 3.66
C PHE A 50 -5.13 -8.56 4.56
N LEU A 51 -4.56 -9.74 4.82
CA LEU A 51 -3.29 -9.84 5.56
C LEU A 51 -2.12 -9.18 4.81
N ILE A 52 -2.02 -9.41 3.50
CA ILE A 52 -1.01 -8.74 2.66
C ILE A 52 -1.25 -7.23 2.60
N PHE A 53 -2.51 -6.80 2.58
CA PHE A 53 -2.86 -5.39 2.67
C PHE A 53 -2.35 -4.76 3.97
N LEU A 54 -2.47 -5.42 5.12
CA LEU A 54 -1.94 -4.89 6.38
C LEU A 54 -0.42 -4.69 6.32
N PHE A 55 0.29 -5.62 5.68
CA PHE A 55 1.72 -5.48 5.42
C PHE A 55 2.01 -4.28 4.51
N LEU A 56 1.31 -4.17 3.38
CA LEU A 56 1.40 -3.05 2.45
C LEU A 56 1.11 -1.70 3.13
N PHE A 57 0.05 -1.65 3.93
CA PHE A 57 -0.33 -0.50 4.73
C PHE A 57 0.82 -0.07 5.62
N TYR A 58 1.40 -1.01 6.39
CA TYR A 58 2.49 -0.70 7.31
C TYR A 58 3.72 -0.15 6.59
N ILE A 59 4.20 -0.81 5.53
CA ILE A 59 5.41 -0.36 4.82
C ILE A 59 5.20 1.00 4.14
N ALA A 60 4.06 1.21 3.49
CA ALA A 60 3.76 2.46 2.80
C ALA A 60 3.57 3.61 3.79
N TYR A 61 2.87 3.36 4.90
CA TYR A 61 2.70 4.32 5.98
C TYR A 61 4.04 4.74 6.60
N VAL A 62 4.88 3.77 6.96
CA VAL A 62 6.18 4.04 7.60
C VAL A 62 7.11 4.80 6.67
N ASP A 63 7.18 4.41 5.40
CA ASP A 63 8.02 5.09 4.42
C ASP A 63 7.62 6.56 4.23
N MET A 64 6.31 6.83 4.08
CA MET A 64 5.82 8.21 3.95
C MET A 64 6.03 9.03 5.21
N ARG A 65 5.89 8.41 6.38
CA ARG A 65 6.20 9.05 7.67
C ARG A 65 7.68 9.46 7.73
N VAL A 66 8.58 8.53 7.44
CA VAL A 66 10.04 8.79 7.43
C VAL A 66 10.38 9.87 6.40
N MET A 67 9.72 9.87 5.25
CA MET A 67 9.88 10.89 4.23
C MET A 67 9.47 12.27 4.73
N ALA A 68 8.29 12.40 5.34
CA ALA A 68 7.84 13.67 5.93
C ALA A 68 8.78 14.18 7.01
N PHE A 69 9.30 13.30 7.88
CA PHE A 69 10.31 13.67 8.87
C PHE A 69 11.58 14.24 8.24
N LYS A 70 12.05 13.65 7.13
CA LYS A 70 13.24 14.14 6.42
C LYS A 70 12.98 15.48 5.74
N GLU A 71 11.79 15.68 5.19
CA GLU A 71 11.42 16.92 4.49
C GLU A 71 11.11 18.09 5.42
N LYS A 72 10.56 17.83 6.61
CA LYS A 72 10.29 18.85 7.64
C LYS A 72 11.57 19.46 8.23
N ARG A 73 12.71 18.76 8.15
CA ARG A 73 13.95 19.23 8.77
C ARG A 73 14.38 20.59 8.17
N PRO A 74 14.71 21.59 9.02
CA PRO A 74 15.02 22.96 8.58
C PRO A 74 16.30 23.08 7.73
N GLN A 75 17.07 22.00 7.60
CA GLN A 75 18.32 21.95 6.83
C GLN A 75 18.16 22.27 5.33
N TYR A 76 16.93 22.37 4.80
CA TYR A 76 16.72 22.63 3.37
C TYR A 76 15.81 23.84 3.06
N ASN A 77 15.35 24.61 4.07
CA ASN A 77 14.37 25.70 3.90
C ASN A 77 13.14 25.32 3.03
N ILE A 78 12.81 24.03 3.01
CA ILE A 78 11.63 23.50 2.33
C ILE A 78 10.56 23.49 3.41
N ASN A 79 9.49 24.25 3.21
CA ASN A 79 8.27 24.16 4.03
C ASN A 79 7.25 23.31 3.26
N PRO A 80 7.41 21.97 3.25
CA PRO A 80 6.49 21.12 2.50
C PRO A 80 5.10 21.18 3.15
N PRO A 81 4.03 21.26 2.34
CA PRO A 81 2.68 21.19 2.88
C PRO A 81 2.40 19.81 3.48
N PRO A 82 1.57 19.73 4.54
CA PRO A 82 1.24 18.46 5.21
C PRO A 82 0.44 17.49 4.33
N TYR A 83 -0.21 17.98 3.26
CA TYR A 83 -0.96 17.15 2.30
C TYR A 83 -0.08 16.55 1.20
N LYS A 84 1.22 16.80 1.18
CA LYS A 84 2.12 16.33 0.11
C LYS A 84 2.17 14.81 -0.03
N GLY A 85 1.87 14.06 1.04
CA GLY A 85 1.70 12.60 0.98
C GLY A 85 0.58 12.15 0.03
N VAL A 86 -0.49 12.94 -0.12
CA VAL A 86 -1.57 12.67 -1.07
C VAL A 86 -1.02 12.75 -2.50
N LEU A 87 -0.20 13.76 -2.80
CA LEU A 87 0.44 13.91 -4.11
C LEU A 87 1.37 12.73 -4.42
N TYR A 88 2.16 12.28 -3.43
CA TYR A 88 3.01 11.09 -3.59
C TYR A 88 2.18 9.82 -3.81
N GLY A 89 1.06 9.67 -3.11
CA GLY A 89 0.10 8.61 -3.36
C GLY A 89 -0.47 8.63 -4.79
N ILE A 90 -0.88 9.81 -5.28
CA ILE A 90 -1.38 9.97 -6.66
C ILE A 90 -0.29 9.57 -7.66
N ILE A 91 0.92 10.11 -7.53
CA ILE A 91 2.05 9.79 -8.43
C ILE A 91 2.35 8.29 -8.43
N GLY A 92 2.42 7.67 -7.26
CA GLY A 92 2.70 6.23 -7.14
C GLY A 92 1.58 5.32 -7.64
N MET A 93 0.34 5.81 -7.65
CA MET A 93 -0.81 5.08 -8.18
C MET A 93 -0.83 5.05 -9.71
N ILE A 94 -0.38 6.10 -10.39
CA ILE A 94 -0.41 6.22 -11.86
C ILE A 94 0.11 4.97 -12.59
N PRO A 95 1.35 4.48 -12.35
CA PRO A 95 1.84 3.30 -13.07
C PRO A 95 1.01 2.05 -12.82
N LEU A 96 0.43 1.90 -11.62
CA LEU A 96 -0.42 0.75 -11.27
C LEU A 96 -1.76 0.81 -12.03
N VAL A 97 -2.40 1.98 -12.05
CA VAL A 97 -3.66 2.19 -12.76
C VAL A 97 -3.47 2.04 -14.27
N LEU A 98 -2.38 2.58 -14.83
CA LEU A 98 -2.06 2.43 -16.25
C LEU A 98 -1.89 0.95 -16.61
N PHE A 99 -1.08 0.22 -15.84
CA PHE A 99 -0.87 -1.21 -16.08
C PHE A 99 -2.17 -2.01 -15.97
N GLN A 100 -2.97 -1.78 -14.93
CA GLN A 100 -4.26 -2.46 -14.75
C GLN A 100 -5.25 -2.12 -15.87
N SER A 101 -5.28 -0.87 -16.32
CA SER A 101 -6.14 -0.44 -17.43
C SER A 101 -5.77 -1.17 -18.72
N ILE A 102 -4.47 -1.28 -19.01
CA ILE A 102 -3.98 -2.07 -20.15
C ILE A 102 -4.45 -3.52 -20.03
N LEU A 103 -4.27 -4.17 -18.87
CA LEU A 103 -4.75 -5.54 -18.65
C LEU A 103 -6.25 -5.72 -18.90
N LEU A 104 -7.07 -4.76 -18.49
CA LEU A 104 -8.52 -4.81 -18.70
C LEU A 104 -8.91 -4.63 -20.18
N THR A 105 -8.18 -3.81 -20.92
CA THR A 105 -8.45 -3.53 -22.35
C THR A 105 -7.95 -4.63 -23.30
N LEU A 106 -7.06 -5.51 -22.86
CA LEU A 106 -6.56 -6.62 -23.68
C LEU A 106 -7.70 -7.51 -24.19
N LYS A 107 -7.83 -7.64 -25.50
CA LYS A 107 -8.77 -8.58 -26.14
C LYS A 107 -8.08 -9.93 -26.25
N LEU A 108 -8.48 -10.87 -25.40
CA LEU A 108 -8.01 -12.26 -25.45
C LEU A 108 -9.12 -13.15 -26.03
N PRO A 109 -8.76 -14.25 -26.71
CA PRO A 109 -9.73 -15.24 -27.18
C PRO A 109 -10.55 -15.84 -26.03
N GLU A 110 -11.70 -16.44 -26.35
CA GLU A 110 -12.70 -16.86 -25.35
C GLU A 110 -12.18 -17.88 -24.33
N ASP A 111 -11.33 -18.80 -24.77
CA ASP A 111 -10.65 -19.79 -23.94
C ASP A 111 -9.71 -19.16 -22.89
N LEU A 112 -9.19 -17.97 -23.16
CA LEU A 112 -8.28 -17.23 -22.26
C LEU A 112 -8.99 -16.20 -21.37
N GLN A 113 -10.32 -16.06 -21.42
CA GLN A 113 -11.04 -15.08 -20.60
C GLN A 113 -10.91 -15.33 -19.09
N VAL A 114 -10.89 -16.61 -18.68
CA VAL A 114 -10.67 -16.98 -17.28
C VAL A 114 -9.26 -16.60 -16.83
N PHE A 115 -8.27 -16.79 -17.69
CA PHE A 115 -6.89 -16.39 -17.42
C PHE A 115 -6.77 -14.87 -17.32
N LYS A 116 -7.38 -14.11 -18.24
CA LYS A 116 -7.47 -12.65 -18.18
C LYS A 116 -8.02 -12.18 -16.84
N ARG A 117 -9.11 -12.81 -16.39
CA ARG A 117 -9.74 -12.51 -15.10
C ARG A 117 -8.78 -12.74 -13.94
N LYS A 118 -8.12 -13.88 -13.91
CA LYS A 118 -7.14 -14.20 -12.86
C LYS A 118 -5.92 -13.25 -12.89
N LEU A 119 -5.50 -12.79 -14.07
CA LEU A 119 -4.40 -11.83 -14.20
C LEU A 119 -4.70 -10.49 -13.53
N TYR A 120 -5.82 -9.85 -13.89
CA TYR A 120 -6.14 -8.53 -13.32
C TYR A 120 -6.53 -8.64 -11.83
N GLN A 121 -7.13 -9.76 -11.40
CA GLN A 121 -7.39 -10.05 -9.98
C GLN A 121 -6.09 -10.28 -9.21
N GLY A 122 -5.16 -11.02 -9.79
CA GLY A 122 -3.85 -11.30 -9.23
C GLY A 122 -2.99 -10.05 -9.13
N PHE A 123 -2.99 -9.19 -10.14
CA PHE A 123 -2.28 -7.90 -10.08
C PHE A 123 -2.85 -7.01 -8.98
N ALA A 124 -4.16 -7.02 -8.77
CA ALA A 124 -4.83 -6.37 -7.64
C ALA A 124 -4.71 -7.16 -6.33
N GLY A 125 -3.91 -8.23 -6.26
CA GLY A 125 -3.85 -9.19 -5.14
C GLY A 125 -3.77 -8.58 -3.74
N PRO A 126 -2.83 -7.66 -3.45
CA PRO A 126 -2.78 -6.95 -2.16
C PRO A 126 -4.04 -6.14 -1.81
N LEU A 127 -4.90 -5.84 -2.80
CA LEU A 127 -6.14 -5.07 -2.67
C LEU A 127 -7.38 -5.85 -3.14
N TYR A 128 -7.23 -7.16 -3.36
CA TYR A 128 -8.30 -8.04 -3.84
C TYR A 128 -9.48 -8.03 -2.87
N TRP A 129 -9.21 -8.04 -1.57
CA TRP A 129 -10.25 -7.94 -0.53
C TRP A 129 -11.14 -6.71 -0.70
N LEU A 130 -10.54 -5.56 -1.01
CA LEU A 130 -11.25 -4.29 -1.19
C LEU A 130 -12.06 -4.29 -2.49
N SER A 131 -11.47 -4.81 -3.57
CA SER A 131 -12.16 -4.95 -4.86
C SER A 131 -13.39 -5.86 -4.76
N ARG A 132 -13.30 -6.90 -3.93
CA ARG A 132 -14.41 -7.81 -3.63
C ARG A 132 -15.50 -7.13 -2.81
N LEU A 133 -15.14 -6.35 -1.79
CA LEU A 133 -16.10 -5.57 -1.02
C LEU A 133 -16.88 -4.56 -1.88
N LEU A 134 -16.24 -4.03 -2.93
CA LEU A 134 -16.88 -3.12 -3.87
C LEU A 134 -17.82 -3.83 -4.86
N GLY A 135 -17.76 -5.16 -5.01
CA GLY A 135 -18.65 -5.94 -5.87
C GLY A 135 -17.97 -6.65 -7.05
N ASP A 136 -16.63 -6.79 -7.05
CA ASP A 136 -15.87 -7.63 -7.99
C ASP A 136 -15.98 -7.30 -9.50
N ALA A 137 -16.56 -6.17 -9.88
CA ALA A 137 -16.53 -5.67 -11.25
C ALA A 137 -15.10 -5.27 -11.67
N PRO A 138 -14.73 -5.37 -12.97
CA PRO A 138 -13.40 -5.01 -13.45
C PRO A 138 -12.90 -3.62 -13.00
N VAL A 139 -13.80 -2.63 -12.97
CA VAL A 139 -13.49 -1.27 -12.53
C VAL A 139 -13.13 -1.17 -11.05
N HIS A 140 -13.66 -2.05 -10.19
CA HIS A 140 -13.38 -2.04 -8.75
C HIS A 140 -11.91 -2.34 -8.45
N TYR A 141 -11.26 -3.15 -9.28
CA TYR A 141 -9.83 -3.43 -9.14
C TYR A 141 -8.97 -2.18 -9.40
N ILE A 142 -9.42 -1.26 -10.26
CA ILE A 142 -8.76 0.05 -10.44
C ILE A 142 -9.07 0.95 -9.24
N ILE A 143 -10.34 1.06 -8.85
CA ILE A 143 -10.77 1.95 -7.76
C ILE A 143 -10.08 1.59 -6.45
N SER A 144 -9.80 0.31 -6.21
CA SER A 144 -9.12 -0.15 -5.00
C SER A 144 -7.76 0.52 -4.78
N PHE A 145 -7.04 0.91 -5.84
CA PHE A 145 -5.76 1.62 -5.72
C PHE A 145 -5.86 2.98 -5.04
N ALA A 146 -7.04 3.60 -5.00
CA ALA A 146 -7.25 4.86 -4.29
C ALA A 146 -6.88 4.76 -2.80
N VAL A 147 -6.94 3.56 -2.20
CA VAL A 147 -6.50 3.35 -0.81
C VAL A 147 -5.02 3.71 -0.61
N LEU A 148 -4.17 3.55 -1.63
CA LEU A 148 -2.76 3.91 -1.57
C LEU A 148 -2.56 5.41 -1.36
N ILE A 149 -3.45 6.23 -1.94
CA ILE A 149 -3.45 7.68 -1.74
C ILE A 149 -3.74 8.00 -0.27
N VAL A 150 -4.74 7.35 0.31
CA VAL A 150 -5.13 7.52 1.71
C VAL A 150 -3.98 7.12 2.64
N ILE A 151 -3.37 5.95 2.43
CA ILE A 151 -2.26 5.46 3.24
C ILE A 151 -1.06 6.40 3.16
N ALA A 152 -0.72 6.87 1.96
CA ALA A 152 0.40 7.78 1.76
C ALA A 152 0.15 9.14 2.44
N GLY A 153 -1.06 9.67 2.31
CA GLY A 153 -1.49 10.89 3.00
C GLY A 153 -1.39 10.76 4.53
N LEU A 154 -1.95 9.68 5.10
CA LEU A 154 -1.91 9.42 6.54
C LEU A 154 -0.48 9.25 7.06
N GLY A 155 0.35 8.46 6.36
CA GLY A 155 1.75 8.24 6.74
C GLY A 155 2.55 9.54 6.72
N TYR A 156 2.42 10.33 5.66
CA TYR A 156 3.12 11.61 5.54
C TYR A 156 2.66 12.59 6.61
N TYR A 157 1.34 12.73 6.81
CA TYR A 157 0.78 13.60 7.85
C TYR A 157 1.26 13.22 9.25
N ALA A 158 1.31 11.92 9.55
CA ALA A 158 1.86 11.43 10.80
C ALA A 158 3.33 11.84 10.99
N GLY A 159 4.16 11.76 9.94
CA GLY A 159 5.55 12.19 10.03
C GLY A 159 5.69 13.70 10.22
N PHE A 160 4.81 14.48 9.60
CA PHE A 160 4.75 15.93 9.79
C PHE A 160 4.42 16.31 11.25
N LYS A 161 3.49 15.56 11.86
CA LYS A 161 3.06 15.71 13.27
C LYS A 161 3.92 14.94 14.28
N GLU A 162 5.01 14.30 13.82
CA GLU A 162 5.90 13.50 14.67
C GLU A 162 5.21 12.34 15.39
N PHE A 163 4.13 11.82 14.80
CA PHE A 163 3.31 10.75 15.33
C PHE A 163 3.84 9.37 14.95
N TYR A 164 3.95 8.48 15.94
CA TYR A 164 4.42 7.11 15.77
C TYR A 164 3.31 6.10 16.06
N LEU A 165 2.77 5.48 15.01
CA LEU A 165 1.70 4.47 15.10
C LEU A 165 2.02 3.34 16.07
N VAL A 166 3.25 2.80 16.01
CA VAL A 166 3.69 1.71 16.89
C VAL A 166 3.70 2.14 18.36
N SER A 167 4.14 3.37 18.64
CA SER A 167 4.13 3.92 20.01
C SER A 167 2.70 4.09 20.52
N PHE A 168 1.81 4.60 19.68
CA PHE A 168 0.39 4.77 20.01
C PHE A 168 -0.31 3.44 20.28
N ILE A 169 -0.10 2.43 19.43
CA ILE A 169 -0.67 1.08 19.63
C ILE A 169 -0.12 0.48 20.93
N ARG A 170 1.20 0.58 21.16
CA ARG A 170 1.84 0.07 22.37
C ARG A 170 1.27 0.68 23.64
N GLU A 171 1.07 2.00 23.64
CA GLU A 171 0.47 2.74 24.75
C GLU A 171 -0.97 2.30 25.00
N LYS A 172 -1.79 2.19 23.94
CA LYS A 172 -3.18 1.72 24.05
C LYS A 172 -3.30 0.28 24.53
N LEU A 173 -2.36 -0.59 24.16
CA LEU A 173 -2.30 -1.98 24.64
C LEU A 173 -1.72 -2.10 26.05
N GLY A 174 -1.36 -0.98 26.71
CA GLY A 174 -0.79 -1.00 28.06
C GLY A 174 0.61 -1.61 28.13
N ILE A 175 1.27 -1.83 26.99
CA ILE A 175 2.63 -2.38 26.89
C ILE A 175 3.63 -1.22 27.15
N ASN A 176 3.47 -0.53 28.27
CA ASN A 176 4.45 0.46 28.68
C ASN A 176 5.74 -0.27 29.06
N LYS A 177 6.85 0.10 28.40
CA LYS A 177 8.17 -0.17 28.99
C LYS A 177 8.12 0.45 30.38
N LYS A 178 8.25 -0.38 31.43
CA LYS A 178 8.71 0.11 32.73
C LYS A 178 9.86 1.06 32.41
N LYS A 179 9.69 2.35 32.74
CA LYS A 179 10.83 3.26 32.83
C LYS A 179 11.85 2.49 33.66
N ALA A 180 12.97 2.12 33.05
CA ALA A 180 14.12 1.62 33.79
C ALA A 180 14.62 2.82 34.60
N HIS A 181 13.94 3.07 35.70
CA HIS A 181 14.36 3.99 36.73
C HIS A 181 15.08 3.13 37.75
N ASN A 182 16.41 3.13 37.63
CA ASN A 182 17.36 3.19 38.74
C ASN A 182 18.73 3.45 38.11
N LYS A 183 19.24 4.68 38.20
CA LYS A 183 20.06 5.16 39.33
C LYS A 183 21.34 4.33 39.47
N LYS A 184 22.42 4.83 38.88
CA LYS A 184 23.59 5.35 39.60
C LYS A 184 24.35 6.28 38.67
#